data_AF-A0A1B1AD91-F1
#
_entry.id   AF-A0A1B1AD91-F1
#
_cell.length_a   1.000
_cell.length_b   1.000
_cell.length_c   1.000
_cell.angle_alpha   90.00
_cell.angle_beta   90.00
_cell.angle_gamma   90.00
#
_symmetry.space_group_name_H-M   'P 1'
#
loop_
_entity.id
_entity.type
_entity.pdbx_description
1 polymer ?
#
loop_
_entity_poly.entity_id
_entity_poly.type
_entity_poly.pdbx_seq_one_letter_code
_entity_poly.pdbx_strand_id
1 'polypeptide(L)'
;MAEALIATAGQGYFIAVMTVFLAALVAKAGSARAPSEEPRRRSAPMLLLDVITGLTPVLLVLYAFAVTTDQADPTMRVLLMVLPIIVGFCGALAGAIVNLAAHEARTMFRMASIVSGMAAFIVSVGAIITGLDTAQLQAAADALMH
;
A
#
# COMPACT_ATOMS: atom_id res chain seq x y z
N MET A 1 -1.77 -15.87 15.77
CA MET A 1 -1.56 -15.72 14.31
C MET A 1 -1.20 -14.28 13.94
N ALA A 2 -1.98 -13.26 14.33
CA ALA A 2 -1.65 -11.85 14.06
C ALA A 2 -0.30 -11.40 14.63
N GLU A 3 0.03 -11.79 15.87
CA GLU A 3 1.32 -11.49 16.50
C GLU A 3 2.51 -12.08 15.72
N ALA A 4 2.37 -13.31 15.21
CA ALA A 4 3.41 -13.94 14.39
C ALA A 4 3.63 -13.21 13.06
N LEU A 5 2.56 -12.72 12.43
CA LEU A 5 2.65 -11.92 11.21
C LEU A 5 3.33 -10.56 11.46
N ILE A 6 3.02 -9.91 12.58
CA ILE A 6 3.65 -8.64 13.00
C ILE A 6 5.13 -8.86 13.34
N ALA A 7 5.46 -9.93 14.05
CA ALA A 7 6.85 -10.28 14.35
C ALA A 7 7.66 -10.56 13.07
N THR A 8 7.02 -11.07 12.01
CA THR A 8 7.68 -11.42 10.75
C THR A 8 7.87 -10.22 9.83
N ALA A 9 6.82 -9.42 9.59
CA ALA A 9 6.86 -8.31 8.64
C ALA A 9 7.07 -6.93 9.29
N GLY A 10 7.08 -6.87 10.62
CA GLY A 10 7.13 -5.61 11.37
C GLY A 10 5.82 -4.83 11.35
N GLN A 11 5.62 -3.95 12.34
CA GLN A 11 4.44 -3.09 12.42
C GLN A 11 4.35 -2.10 11.24
N GLY A 12 5.50 -1.61 10.76
CA GLY A 12 5.57 -0.67 9.64
C GLY A 12 4.90 -1.19 8.38
N TYR A 13 5.04 -2.49 8.10
CA TYR A 13 4.39 -3.13 6.96
C TYR A 13 2.86 -3.04 7.02
N PHE A 14 2.25 -3.30 8.19
CA PHE A 14 0.80 -3.22 8.34
C PHE A 14 0.30 -1.78 8.25
N ILE A 15 1.07 -0.81 8.74
CA ILE A 15 0.78 0.61 8.57
C ILE A 15 0.79 0.98 7.08
N ALA A 16 1.77 0.50 6.32
CA ALA A 16 1.85 0.71 4.87
C ALA A 16 0.69 0.05 4.11
N VAL A 17 0.30 -1.16 4.48
CA VAL A 17 -0.89 -1.82 3.92
C VAL A 17 -2.16 -0.99 4.21
N MET A 18 -2.30 -0.45 5.42
CA MET A 18 -3.43 0.41 5.76
C MET A 18 -3.44 1.72 4.98
N THR A 19 -2.30 2.31 4.65
CA THR A 19 -2.28 3.51 3.81
C THR A 19 -2.65 3.20 2.36
N VAL A 20 -2.34 2.00 1.85
CA VAL A 20 -2.84 1.52 0.55
C VAL A 20 -4.36 1.44 0.53
N PHE A 21 -5.00 0.95 1.60
CA PHE A 21 -6.46 0.96 1.73
C PHE A 21 -7.03 2.37 1.54
N LEU A 22 -6.50 3.33 2.31
CA LEU A 22 -6.98 4.71 2.31
C LEU A 22 -6.77 5.38 0.96
N ALA A 23 -5.60 5.17 0.35
CA ALA A 23 -5.30 5.70 -0.98
C ALA A 23 -6.27 5.15 -2.04
N ALA A 24 -6.50 3.83 -2.06
CA ALA A 24 -7.43 3.21 -3.00
C ALA A 24 -8.88 3.68 -2.79
N LEU A 25 -9.29 3.85 -1.53
CA LEU A 25 -10.61 4.39 -1.16
C LEU A 25 -10.78 5.80 -1.69
N VAL A 26 -9.85 6.70 -1.36
CA VAL A 26 -9.94 8.12 -1.75
C VAL A 26 -9.88 8.26 -3.27
N ALA A 27 -8.99 7.52 -3.93
CA ALA A 27 -8.87 7.51 -5.39
C ALA A 27 -10.18 7.07 -6.06
N LYS A 28 -10.81 6.00 -5.56
CA LYS A 28 -12.06 5.51 -6.15
C LYS A 28 -13.26 6.41 -5.80
N ALA A 29 -13.29 6.99 -4.60
CA ALA A 29 -14.28 7.97 -4.18
C ALA A 29 -14.31 9.21 -5.08
N GLY A 30 -13.15 9.69 -5.53
CA GLY A 30 -13.02 10.84 -6.43
C GLY A 30 -13.14 10.53 -7.93
N SER A 31 -13.34 9.27 -8.31
CA SER A 31 -13.30 8.85 -9.73
C SER A 31 -14.50 9.35 -10.54
N ALA A 32 -14.24 9.65 -11.82
CA ALA A 32 -15.28 10.03 -12.79
C ALA A 32 -16.24 8.87 -13.03
N ARG A 33 -17.53 9.17 -13.23
CA ARG A 33 -18.57 8.16 -13.46
C ARG A 33 -18.91 8.00 -14.94
N ALA A 34 -18.68 9.05 -15.73
CA ALA A 34 -18.92 9.04 -17.17
C ALA A 34 -17.70 9.57 -17.95
N PRO A 35 -17.48 9.11 -19.21
CA PRO A 35 -16.37 9.57 -20.05
C PRO A 35 -16.36 11.09 -20.28
N SER A 36 -17.52 11.74 -20.22
CA SER A 36 -17.67 13.19 -20.35
C SER A 36 -17.09 13.99 -19.18
N GLU A 37 -16.84 13.34 -18.04
CA GLU A 37 -16.32 13.96 -16.82
C GLU A 37 -14.80 13.76 -16.64
N GLU A 38 -14.18 13.02 -17.56
CA GLU A 38 -12.74 12.82 -17.55
C GLU A 38 -12.01 14.09 -17.97
N PRO A 39 -10.87 14.42 -17.33
CA PRO A 39 -10.04 15.53 -17.77
C PRO A 39 -9.58 15.27 -19.20
N ARG A 40 -9.90 16.20 -20.12
CA ARG A 40 -9.57 16.11 -21.56
C ARG A 40 -8.07 15.95 -21.84
N ARG A 41 -7.21 16.25 -20.85
CA ARG A 41 -5.77 15.95 -20.81
C ARG A 41 -5.36 15.54 -19.40
N ARG A 42 -4.72 14.38 -19.23
CA ARG A 42 -4.04 14.01 -17.97
C ARG A 42 -2.75 14.81 -17.85
N SER A 43 -2.53 15.42 -16.70
CA SER A 43 -1.28 16.12 -16.40
C SER A 43 -0.17 15.11 -16.06
N ALA A 44 1.10 15.45 -16.35
CA ALA A 44 2.25 14.64 -15.98
C ALA A 44 2.26 14.15 -14.51
N PRO A 45 1.91 14.97 -13.49
CA PRO A 45 1.84 14.50 -12.10
C PRO A 45 0.76 13.42 -11.87
N MET A 46 -0.35 13.44 -12.62
CA MET A 46 -1.36 12.36 -12.54
C MET A 46 -0.81 11.04 -13.07
N LEU A 47 -0.04 11.06 -14.16
CA LEU A 47 0.60 9.85 -14.70
C LEU A 47 1.64 9.29 -13.72
N LEU A 48 2.45 10.16 -13.12
CA LEU A 48 3.42 9.75 -12.10
C LEU A 48 2.72 9.11 -10.90
N LEU A 49 1.62 9.71 -10.44
CA LEU A 49 0.83 9.17 -9.34
C LEU A 49 0.22 7.80 -9.69
N ASP A 50 -0.29 7.61 -10.91
CA ASP A 50 -0.82 6.32 -11.36
C ASP A 50 0.27 5.24 -11.30
N VAL A 51 1.49 5.56 -11.76
CA VAL A 51 2.66 4.67 -11.69
C VAL A 51 3.01 4.34 -10.23
N ILE A 52 3.12 5.35 -9.37
CA ILE A 52 3.43 5.19 -7.95
C ILE A 52 2.37 4.32 -7.26
N THR A 53 1.10 4.59 -7.52
CA THR A 53 -0.02 3.84 -6.91
C THR A 53 -0.03 2.38 -7.34
N GLY A 54 0.32 2.09 -8.60
CA GLY A 54 0.51 0.72 -9.08
C GLY A 54 1.74 0.03 -8.48
N LEU A 55 2.83 0.77 -8.25
CA LEU A 55 4.06 0.23 -7.67
C LEU A 55 3.96 -0.06 -6.17
N THR A 56 3.21 0.74 -5.41
CA THR A 56 3.10 0.58 -3.95
C THR A 56 2.74 -0.84 -3.50
N PRO A 57 1.66 -1.49 -3.99
CA PRO A 57 1.34 -2.86 -3.61
C PRO A 57 2.43 -3.84 -4.07
N VAL A 58 3.03 -3.64 -5.25
CA VAL A 58 4.12 -4.49 -5.76
C VAL A 58 5.33 -4.46 -4.81
N LEU A 59 5.72 -3.28 -4.35
CA LEU A 59 6.82 -3.12 -3.38
C LEU A 59 6.54 -3.86 -2.07
N LEU A 60 5.31 -3.77 -1.56
CA LEU A 60 4.91 -4.47 -0.34
C LEU A 60 4.89 -5.99 -0.53
N VAL A 61 4.50 -6.49 -1.71
CA VAL A 61 4.60 -7.92 -2.04
C VAL A 61 6.06 -8.38 -2.07
N LEU A 62 6.94 -7.61 -2.70
CA LEU A 62 8.37 -7.93 -2.79
C LEU A 62 9.03 -7.93 -1.40
N TYR A 63 8.69 -6.95 -0.56
CA TYR A 63 9.14 -6.92 0.82
C TYR A 63 8.65 -8.14 1.62
N ALA A 64 7.35 -8.46 1.53
CA ALA A 64 6.79 -9.64 2.18
C ALA A 64 7.49 -10.93 1.73
N PHE A 65 7.80 -11.06 0.44
CA PHE A 65 8.59 -12.18 -0.07
C PHE A 65 9.99 -12.22 0.57
N ALA A 66 10.72 -11.09 0.55
CA ALA A 66 12.07 -11.01 1.09
C ALA A 66 12.14 -11.45 2.56
N VAL A 67 11.28 -10.90 3.43
CA VAL A 67 11.30 -11.18 4.88
C VAL A 67 10.75 -12.56 5.27
N THR A 68 10.20 -13.32 4.32
CA THR A 68 9.68 -14.68 4.54
C THR A 68 10.43 -15.75 3.74
N THR A 69 11.56 -15.40 3.12
CA THR A 69 12.32 -16.34 2.27
C THR A 69 12.81 -17.56 3.05
N ASP A 70 13.24 -17.36 4.30
CA ASP A 70 13.83 -18.40 5.14
C ASP A 70 12.83 -19.11 6.06
N GLN A 71 11.53 -18.78 5.96
CA GLN A 71 10.47 -19.40 6.76
C GLN A 71 10.14 -20.80 6.24
N ALA A 72 10.13 -21.79 7.13
CA ALA A 72 9.78 -23.17 6.80
C ALA A 72 8.30 -23.35 6.41
N ASP A 73 7.40 -22.52 6.94
CA ASP A 73 5.97 -22.55 6.61
C ASP A 73 5.64 -21.52 5.51
N PRO A 74 5.23 -21.96 4.30
CA PRO A 74 4.90 -21.06 3.20
C PRO A 74 3.61 -20.25 3.43
N THR A 75 2.80 -20.60 4.43
CA THR A 75 1.50 -19.96 4.70
C THR A 75 1.68 -18.48 5.04
N MET A 76 2.68 -18.14 5.88
CA MET A 76 2.94 -16.75 6.27
C MET A 76 3.34 -15.90 5.06
N ARG A 77 4.16 -16.45 4.17
CA ARG A 77 4.57 -15.80 2.93
C ARG A 77 3.38 -15.47 2.05
N VAL A 78 2.50 -16.45 1.81
CA VAL A 78 1.31 -16.25 0.97
C VAL A 78 0.39 -15.20 1.58
N LEU A 79 0.14 -15.25 2.89
CA LEU A 79 -0.72 -14.28 3.57
C LEU A 79 -0.20 -12.85 3.43
N LEU A 80 1.09 -12.63 3.68
CA LEU A 80 1.71 -11.29 3.58
C LEU A 80 1.81 -10.82 2.12
N MET A 81 2.08 -11.70 1.16
CA MET A 81 2.10 -11.29 -0.26
C MET A 81 0.72 -10.90 -0.77
N VAL A 82 -0.34 -11.60 -0.35
CA VAL A 82 -1.70 -11.36 -0.85
C VAL A 82 -2.38 -10.17 -0.15
N LEU A 83 -2.00 -9.88 1.10
CA LEU A 83 -2.63 -8.85 1.92
C LEU A 83 -2.73 -7.46 1.23
N PRO A 84 -1.68 -6.85 0.67
CA PRO A 84 -1.78 -5.52 0.06
C PRO A 84 -2.71 -5.51 -1.16
N ILE A 85 -2.85 -6.64 -1.85
CA ILE A 85 -3.75 -6.79 -3.00
C ILE A 85 -5.21 -6.77 -2.53
N ILE A 86 -5.55 -7.60 -1.54
CA ILE A 86 -6.89 -7.65 -0.96
C ILE A 86 -7.27 -6.30 -0.37
N VAL A 87 -6.36 -5.69 0.39
CA VAL A 87 -6.62 -4.42 1.07
C VAL A 87 -6.80 -3.28 0.06
N GLY A 88 -5.99 -3.22 -1.00
CA GLY A 88 -6.18 -2.27 -2.09
C GLY A 88 -7.54 -2.44 -2.79
N PHE A 89 -7.95 -3.68 -3.04
CA PHE A 89 -9.27 -3.98 -3.61
C PHE A 89 -10.41 -3.55 -2.68
N CYS A 90 -10.34 -3.89 -1.39
CA CYS A 90 -11.32 -3.50 -0.38
C CYS A 90 -11.43 -1.97 -0.26
N GLY A 91 -10.29 -1.26 -0.29
CA GLY A 91 -10.25 0.20 -0.31
C GLY A 91 -10.99 0.75 -1.52
N ALA A 92 -10.67 0.26 -2.72
CA ALA A 92 -11.37 0.67 -3.95
C ALA A 92 -12.88 0.37 -3.89
N LEU A 93 -13.29 -0.79 -3.36
CA LEU A 93 -14.70 -1.14 -3.20
C LEU A 93 -15.41 -0.16 -2.26
N ALA A 94 -14.83 0.11 -1.09
CA ALA A 94 -15.35 1.10 -0.15
C ALA A 94 -15.43 2.50 -0.79
N GLY A 95 -14.41 2.89 -1.54
CA GLY A 95 -14.38 4.14 -2.28
C GLY A 95 -15.47 4.24 -3.34
N ALA A 96 -15.81 3.15 -4.01
CA ALA A 96 -16.92 3.12 -4.97
C ALA A 96 -18.28 3.35 -4.29
N ILE A 97 -18.49 2.77 -3.10
CA ILE A 97 -19.69 3.00 -2.28
C ILE A 97 -19.76 4.46 -1.83
N VAL A 98 -18.64 5.03 -1.36
CA VAL A 98 -18.56 6.45 -0.98
C VAL A 98 -18.84 7.34 -2.17
N ASN A 99 -18.29 7.03 -3.35
CA ASN A 99 -18.55 7.79 -4.57
C ASN A 99 -20.06 7.86 -4.80
N LEU A 100 -20.80 6.74 -4.72
CA LEU A 100 -22.25 6.71 -4.93
C LEU A 100 -22.99 7.68 -3.98
N ALA A 101 -22.62 7.74 -2.71
CA ALA A 101 -23.28 8.55 -1.69
C ALA A 101 -22.87 10.04 -1.69
N ALA A 102 -21.61 10.37 -1.96
CA ALA A 102 -21.03 11.70 -1.72
C ALA A 102 -20.89 12.51 -3.02
N HIS A 103 -22.03 12.88 -3.64
CA HIS A 103 -22.06 13.48 -4.98
C HIS A 103 -21.32 14.82 -5.07
N GLU A 104 -21.41 15.66 -4.04
CA GLU A 104 -20.88 17.04 -4.05
C GLU A 104 -19.40 17.14 -3.69
N ALA A 105 -18.86 16.15 -2.97
CA ALA A 105 -17.49 16.17 -2.45
C ALA A 105 -16.41 15.68 -3.45
N ARG A 106 -16.78 15.38 -4.70
CA ARG A 106 -15.90 14.73 -5.67
C ARG A 106 -14.59 15.49 -5.93
N THR A 107 -14.66 16.82 -6.07
CA THR A 107 -13.48 17.65 -6.33
C THR A 107 -12.51 17.60 -5.14
N MET A 108 -13.04 17.54 -3.92
CA MET A 108 -12.23 17.38 -2.71
C MET A 108 -11.54 16.01 -2.68
N PHE A 109 -12.27 14.92 -3.01
CA PHE A 109 -11.67 13.59 -3.10
C PHE A 109 -10.62 13.48 -4.21
N ARG A 110 -10.80 14.16 -5.35
CA ARG A 110 -9.76 14.21 -6.40
C ARG A 110 -8.46 14.82 -5.89
N MET A 111 -8.51 15.95 -5.18
CA MET A 111 -7.30 16.55 -4.61
C MET A 111 -6.70 15.67 -3.51
N ALA A 112 -7.54 15.08 -2.65
CA ALA A 112 -7.09 14.17 -1.61
C ALA A 112 -6.46 12.88 -2.17
N SER A 113 -6.88 12.40 -3.35
CA SER A 113 -6.33 11.19 -3.97
C SER A 113 -4.85 11.31 -4.32
N ILE A 114 -4.42 12.52 -4.71
CA ILE A 114 -3.01 12.80 -5.01
C ILE A 114 -2.18 12.70 -3.73
N VAL A 115 -2.64 13.36 -2.67
CA VAL A 115 -1.94 13.40 -1.38
C VAL A 115 -1.91 12.01 -0.74
N SER A 116 -3.03 11.29 -0.74
CA SER A 116 -3.13 9.95 -0.15
C SER A 116 -2.33 8.90 -0.91
N GLY A 117 -2.31 8.92 -2.25
CA GLY A 117 -1.46 8.04 -3.06
C GLY A 117 0.03 8.25 -2.78
N MET A 118 0.47 9.51 -2.70
CA MET A 118 1.85 9.84 -2.35
C MET A 118 2.21 9.43 -0.91
N ALA A 119 1.30 9.68 0.05
CA ALA A 119 1.49 9.28 1.44
C ALA A 119 1.62 7.75 1.56
N ALA A 120 0.77 6.99 0.86
CA ALA A 120 0.85 5.53 0.87
C ALA A 120 2.19 5.02 0.33
N PHE A 121 2.70 5.63 -0.73
CA PHE A 121 4.02 5.30 -1.26
C PHE A 121 5.14 5.61 -0.27
N ILE A 122 5.18 6.83 0.29
CA ILE A 122 6.21 7.24 1.25
C ILE A 122 6.22 6.31 2.47
N VAL A 123 5.04 6.01 3.02
CA VAL A 123 4.91 5.11 4.18
C VAL A 123 5.37 3.70 3.82
N SER A 124 5.07 3.21 2.61
CA SER A 124 5.54 1.90 2.15
C SER A 124 7.06 1.85 2.01
N VAL A 125 7.67 2.86 1.38
CA VAL A 125 9.13 2.95 1.27
C VAL A 125 9.78 3.04 2.66
N GLY A 126 9.24 3.85 3.56
CA GLY A 126 9.74 3.96 4.94
C GLY A 126 9.65 2.64 5.71
N ALA A 127 8.54 1.90 5.58
CA ALA A 127 8.37 0.59 6.18
C ALA A 127 9.40 -0.42 5.66
N ILE A 128 9.68 -0.40 4.34
CA ILE A 128 10.66 -1.29 3.71
C ILE A 128 12.08 -0.97 4.19
N ILE A 129 12.48 0.30 4.19
CA ILE A 129 13.83 0.72 4.61
C ILE A 129 14.08 0.32 6.06
N THR A 130 13.16 0.66 6.97
CA THR A 130 13.29 0.35 8.41
C THR A 130 13.24 -1.15 8.69
N GLY A 131 12.40 -1.89 7.96
CA GLY A 131 12.29 -3.35 8.09
C GLY A 131 13.53 -4.10 7.61
N LEU A 132 14.22 -3.60 6.58
CA LEU A 132 15.46 -4.22 6.10
C LEU A 132 16.66 -3.89 6.99
N ASP A 133 16.74 -2.67 7.50
CA ASP A 133 17.84 -2.22 8.37
C ASP A 133 17.84 -2.99 9.70
N THR A 134 16.65 -3.23 10.27
CA THR A 134 16.50 -4.08 11.47
C THR A 134 16.91 -5.54 11.22
N ALA A 135 16.55 -6.12 10.06
CA ALA A 135 16.98 -7.47 9.70
C ALA A 135 18.51 -7.58 9.54
N GLN A 136 19.14 -6.57 8.94
CA GLN A 136 20.60 -6.52 8.77
C GLN A 136 21.33 -6.31 10.10
N LEU A 137 20.79 -5.48 10.99
CA LEU A 137 21.30 -5.29 12.35
C LEU A 137 21.22 -6.57 13.18
N GLN A 138 20.13 -7.34 13.04
CA GLN A 138 20.00 -8.64 13.71
C GLN A 138 21.01 -9.67 13.17
N ALA A 139 21.17 -9.75 11.85
CA ALA A 139 22.18 -10.62 11.24
C ALA A 139 23.62 -10.24 11.66
N ALA A 140 23.91 -8.95 11.82
CA ALA A 140 25.20 -8.47 12.31
C ALA A 140 25.41 -8.76 13.81
N ALA A 141 24.36 -8.67 14.62
CA ALA A 141 24.41 -9.02 16.04
C ALA A 141 24.65 -10.52 16.25
N ASP A 142 23.98 -11.37 15.48
CA ASP A 142 24.18 -12.83 15.54
C ASP A 142 25.58 -13.25 15.08
N ALA A 143 26.15 -12.56 14.08
CA ALA A 143 27.51 -12.80 13.60
C ALA A 143 28.62 -12.34 14.59
N LEU A 144 28.29 -11.46 15.54
CA LEU A 144 29.22 -10.98 16.58
C LEU A 144 29.19 -11.84 17.86
N MET A 145 28.17 -12.71 18.01
CA MET A 145 28.03 -13.63 19.15
C MET A 145 28.56 -15.05 18.86
N HIS A 146 29.13 -15.27 17.67
CA HIS A 146 29.83 -16.48 17.25
C HIS A 146 31.27 -16.17 16.85
#